data_AF-A0A2T1GGA5-F1
#
_entry.id   AF-A0A2T1GGA5-F1
#
_cell.length_a   1.000
_cell.length_b   1.000
_cell.length_c   1.000
_cell.angle_alpha   90.00
_cell.angle_beta   90.00
_cell.angle_gamma   90.00
#
_symmetry.space_group_name_H-M   'P 1'
#
loop_
_entity.id
_entity.type
_entity.pdbx_description
1 polymer ?
#
loop_
_entity_poly.entity_id
_entity_poly.type
_entity_poly.pdbx_seq_one_letter_code
_entity_poly.pdbx_strand_id
1 'polypeptide(L)'
;MLPVKPFSQVQFSIVMAHLIIDPDEIQRLARISSIKNPQEYRSQFNNATERLATQLRGSVAESWNVCFPTWLDSLGRVKDLACGVRKMTYVPSYATVLGREFVRAYSNDYRFLIDLLFEMPVNSHEYLCTCDLLEMMVEEFHIINKNSKLEELYRIDRLMPPVIILEFSCDLNYERLTLMGEFLRQVALDFIIN
;
A
#
# COMPACT_ATOMS: atom_id res chain seq x y z
N MET A 1 9.27 -26.02 35.65
CA MET A 1 8.77 -24.66 35.33
C MET A 1 9.97 -23.75 35.23
N LEU A 2 10.31 -23.29 34.02
CA LEU A 2 11.41 -22.35 33.80
C LEU A 2 10.83 -20.92 33.80
N PRO A 3 11.53 -19.93 34.40
CA PRO A 3 11.05 -18.56 34.44
C PRO A 3 11.17 -17.91 33.05
N VAL A 4 10.08 -17.30 32.59
CA VAL A 4 10.06 -16.43 31.42
C VAL A 4 10.87 -15.18 31.77
N LYS A 5 12.00 -14.98 31.09
CA LYS A 5 12.76 -13.72 31.18
C LYS A 5 11.96 -12.60 30.51
N PRO A 6 11.97 -11.37 31.06
CA PRO A 6 11.31 -10.25 30.44
C PRO A 6 11.97 -9.93 29.10
N PHE A 7 11.15 -9.73 28.07
CA PHE A 7 11.59 -9.25 26.75
C PHE A 7 12.39 -7.97 26.93
N SER A 8 13.66 -8.01 26.52
CA SER A 8 14.62 -6.93 26.66
C SER A 8 14.24 -5.72 25.81
N GLN A 9 14.01 -4.57 26.46
CA GLN A 9 13.76 -3.23 25.90
C GLN A 9 14.88 -2.67 25.00
N VAL A 10 15.92 -3.45 24.68
CA VAL A 10 17.17 -2.94 24.11
C VAL A 10 17.21 -3.01 22.57
N GLN A 11 16.34 -3.81 21.93
CA GLN A 11 16.34 -3.95 20.46
C GLN A 11 15.34 -3.04 19.71
N PHE A 12 14.33 -2.50 20.40
CA PHE A 12 13.38 -1.53 19.81
C PHE A 12 13.99 -0.14 19.61
N SER A 13 15.06 0.19 20.32
CA SER A 13 15.61 1.55 20.34
C SER A 13 16.49 1.89 19.13
N ILE A 14 17.00 0.90 18.40
CA ILE A 14 17.94 1.15 17.28
C ILE A 14 17.19 1.39 15.96
N VAL A 15 16.01 0.79 15.78
CA VAL A 15 15.19 1.00 14.55
C VAL A 15 14.42 2.33 14.60
N MET A 16 14.13 2.85 15.81
CA MET A 16 13.35 4.08 16.01
C MET A 16 14.17 5.38 15.99
N ALA A 17 15.51 5.31 16.01
CA ALA A 17 16.36 6.49 16.17
C ALA A 17 16.47 7.39 14.92
N HIS A 18 16.03 6.93 13.74
CA HIS A 18 16.09 7.68 12.48
C HIS A 18 14.72 8.06 11.91
N LEU A 19 13.67 7.80 12.67
CA LEU A 19 12.30 7.94 12.23
C LEU A 19 11.57 8.87 13.20
N ILE A 20 11.73 10.17 12.99
CA ILE A 20 10.76 11.14 13.52
C ILE A 20 9.49 10.94 12.69
N ILE A 21 8.73 9.90 13.01
CA ILE A 21 7.38 9.68 12.48
C ILE A 21 6.44 10.22 13.53
N ASP A 22 5.48 11.04 13.10
CA ASP A 22 4.41 11.50 13.95
C ASP A 22 3.58 10.28 14.47
N PRO A 23 3.63 9.98 15.78
CA PRO A 23 2.85 8.88 16.35
C PRO A 23 1.34 9.05 16.16
N ASP A 24 0.87 10.29 15.99
CA ASP A 24 -0.56 10.58 15.76
C ASP A 24 -0.97 10.22 14.34
N GLU A 25 -0.09 10.35 13.35
CA GLU A 25 -0.34 9.95 11.97
C GLU A 25 -0.42 8.42 11.83
N ILE A 26 0.44 7.69 12.55
CA ILE A 26 0.37 6.23 12.67
C ILE A 26 -0.97 5.82 13.31
N GLN A 27 -1.38 6.47 14.41
CA GLN A 27 -2.66 6.16 15.05
C GLN A 27 -3.86 6.54 14.19
N ARG A 28 -3.79 7.62 13.42
CA ARG A 28 -4.84 8.07 12.49
C ARG A 28 -5.05 7.03 11.39
N LEU A 29 -3.96 6.62 10.73
CA LEU A 29 -3.97 5.62 9.66
C LEU A 29 -4.43 4.24 10.17
N ALA A 30 -4.11 3.89 11.43
CA ALA A 30 -4.54 2.63 12.05
C ALA A 30 -6.01 2.62 12.54
N ARG A 31 -6.66 3.78 12.72
CA ARG A 31 -8.01 3.89 13.31
C ARG A 31 -9.15 3.98 12.30
N ILE A 32 -8.86 4.10 11.01
CA ILE A 32 -9.90 4.11 10.00
C ILE A 32 -10.49 2.70 9.99
N SER A 33 -11.72 2.54 10.49
CA SER A 33 -12.54 1.36 10.25
C SER A 33 -14.01 1.70 10.48
N SER A 34 -14.85 1.13 9.61
CA SER A 34 -16.33 1.14 9.59
C SER A 34 -16.95 2.27 8.74
N ILE A 35 -17.60 1.86 7.64
CA ILE A 35 -18.61 2.67 6.94
C ILE A 35 -19.72 2.96 7.95
N LYS A 36 -19.72 4.16 8.53
CA LYS A 36 -20.77 4.60 9.47
C LYS A 36 -22.04 5.06 8.74
N ASN A 37 -21.92 5.37 7.45
CA ASN A 37 -22.99 5.92 6.63
C ASN A 37 -23.02 5.29 5.22
N PRO A 38 -23.96 4.37 4.94
CA PRO A 38 -24.13 3.74 3.62
C PRO A 38 -24.43 4.73 2.48
N GLN A 39 -25.02 5.89 2.77
CA GLN A 39 -25.33 6.91 1.76
C GLN A 39 -24.07 7.65 1.34
N GLU A 40 -23.22 8.02 2.30
CA GLU A 40 -21.90 8.60 2.05
C GLU A 40 -21.05 7.65 1.20
N TYR A 41 -21.05 6.36 1.54
CA TYR A 41 -20.37 5.34 0.74
C TYR A 41 -20.89 5.27 -0.71
N ARG A 42 -22.21 5.18 -0.91
CA ARG A 42 -22.79 5.17 -2.27
C ARG A 42 -22.44 6.44 -3.06
N SER A 43 -22.40 7.59 -2.39
CA SER A 43 -22.09 8.86 -3.04
C SER A 43 -20.67 8.92 -3.60
N GLN A 44 -19.72 8.17 -3.04
CA GLN A 44 -18.35 8.09 -3.58
C GLN A 44 -18.30 7.49 -4.99
N PHE A 45 -19.31 6.69 -5.35
CA PHE A 45 -19.43 6.04 -6.65
C PHE A 45 -20.31 6.80 -7.65
N ASN A 46 -20.81 7.98 -7.28
CA ASN A 46 -21.52 8.84 -8.21
C ASN A 46 -20.60 9.18 -9.39
N ASN A 47 -21.08 8.90 -10.60
CA ASN A 47 -20.36 9.12 -11.86
C ASN A 47 -18.98 8.43 -11.91
N ALA A 48 -18.79 7.33 -11.17
CA ALA A 48 -17.50 6.64 -11.07
C ALA A 48 -16.90 6.30 -12.43
N THR A 49 -17.70 5.80 -13.37
CA THR A 49 -17.27 5.46 -14.73
C THR A 49 -16.72 6.66 -15.49
N GLU A 50 -17.41 7.80 -15.45
CA GLU A 50 -17.01 9.04 -16.13
C GLU A 50 -15.74 9.63 -15.50
N ARG A 51 -15.66 9.59 -14.17
CA ARG A 51 -14.48 10.00 -13.41
C ARG A 51 -13.28 9.13 -13.77
N LEU A 52 -13.41 7.81 -13.76
CA LEU A 52 -12.34 6.88 -14.15
C LEU A 52 -11.85 7.16 -15.57
N ALA A 53 -12.75 7.33 -16.53
CA ALA A 53 -12.40 7.63 -17.93
C ALA A 53 -11.69 8.99 -18.10
N THR A 54 -11.91 9.92 -17.17
CA THR A 54 -11.24 11.23 -17.17
C THR A 54 -9.90 11.18 -16.46
N GLN A 55 -9.84 10.52 -15.29
CA GLN A 55 -8.65 10.44 -14.45
C GLN A 55 -7.58 9.51 -15.02
N LEU A 56 -7.97 8.48 -15.79
CA LEU A 56 -7.08 7.51 -16.41
C LEU A 56 -6.85 7.79 -17.90
N ARG A 57 -6.80 9.08 -18.27
CA ARG A 57 -6.58 9.50 -19.66
C ARG A 57 -5.13 9.95 -19.85
N GLY A 58 -4.49 9.44 -20.90
CA GLY A 58 -3.17 9.88 -21.32
C GLY A 58 -2.05 8.96 -20.83
N SER A 59 -0.93 9.55 -20.47
CA SER A 59 0.23 8.87 -19.90
C SER A 59 0.06 8.55 -18.41
N VAL A 60 0.86 7.61 -17.90
CA VAL A 60 0.90 7.26 -16.48
C VAL A 60 1.19 8.48 -15.58
N ALA A 61 2.07 9.40 -16.02
CA ALA A 61 2.42 10.60 -15.28
C ALA A 61 1.26 11.62 -15.24
N GLU A 62 0.56 11.81 -16.37
CA GLU A 62 -0.63 12.66 -16.43
C GLU A 62 -1.73 12.11 -15.53
N SER A 63 -2.00 10.80 -15.62
CA SER A 63 -3.01 10.16 -14.77
C SER A 63 -2.62 10.17 -13.30
N TRP A 64 -1.34 9.98 -12.96
CA TRP A 64 -0.87 10.12 -11.59
C TRP A 64 -1.22 11.49 -11.01
N ASN A 65 -0.90 12.57 -11.73
CA ASN A 65 -1.18 13.94 -11.27
C ASN A 65 -2.68 14.21 -11.06
N VAL A 66 -3.54 13.52 -11.80
CA VAL A 66 -5.00 13.66 -11.69
C VAL A 66 -5.60 12.72 -10.63
N CYS A 67 -5.02 11.53 -10.43
CA CYS A 67 -5.47 10.54 -9.45
C CYS A 67 -4.98 10.86 -8.04
N PHE A 68 -3.75 11.34 -7.89
CA PHE A 68 -3.10 11.56 -6.60
C PHE A 68 -3.91 12.41 -5.63
N PRO A 69 -4.54 13.54 -6.03
CA PRO A 69 -5.42 14.29 -5.15
C PRO A 69 -6.55 13.45 -4.53
N THR A 70 -7.12 12.49 -5.28
CA THR A 70 -8.17 11.60 -4.74
C THR A 70 -7.65 10.66 -3.66
N TRP A 71 -6.41 10.18 -3.79
CA TRP A 71 -5.77 9.32 -2.77
C TRP A 71 -5.29 10.14 -1.56
N LEU A 72 -4.87 11.38 -1.79
CA LEU A 72 -4.52 12.31 -0.73
C LEU A 72 -5.75 12.66 0.12
N ASP A 73 -6.85 13.05 -0.53
CA ASP A 73 -8.10 13.46 0.11
C ASP A 73 -8.83 12.32 0.84
N SER A 74 -8.56 11.07 0.46
CA SER A 74 -9.12 9.91 1.17
C SER A 74 -8.43 9.74 2.53
N LEU A 75 -7.24 9.16 2.52
CA LEU A 75 -6.47 8.79 3.72
C LEU A 75 -4.98 9.12 3.57
N GLY A 76 -4.56 9.63 2.41
CA GLY A 76 -3.15 9.69 2.03
C GLY A 76 -2.59 8.33 1.61
N ARG A 77 -3.48 7.41 1.19
CA ARG A 77 -3.22 6.02 0.81
C ARG A 77 -4.15 5.62 -0.33
N VAL A 78 -3.73 4.64 -1.12
CA VAL A 78 -4.62 4.01 -2.11
C VAL A 78 -5.48 2.94 -1.44
N LYS A 79 -4.92 2.22 -0.45
CA LYS A 79 -5.61 1.18 0.31
C LYS A 79 -6.43 1.79 1.46
N ASP A 80 -7.67 1.32 1.63
CA ASP A 80 -8.59 1.90 2.62
C ASP A 80 -8.28 1.52 4.08
N LEU A 81 -7.75 0.32 4.29
CA LEU A 81 -7.55 -0.27 5.62
C LEU A 81 -6.29 -1.12 5.63
N ALA A 82 -5.60 -1.14 6.79
CA ALA A 82 -4.56 -2.10 7.09
C ALA A 82 -5.04 -3.55 6.90
N CYS A 83 -4.16 -4.44 6.43
CA CYS A 83 -4.50 -5.83 6.14
C CYS A 83 -5.19 -6.52 7.34
N GLY A 84 -4.66 -6.34 8.56
CA GLY A 84 -5.20 -6.92 9.80
C GLY A 84 -6.56 -6.38 10.25
N VAL A 85 -7.12 -5.36 9.59
CA VAL A 85 -8.40 -4.71 9.95
C VAL A 85 -9.49 -4.99 8.89
N ARG A 86 -9.13 -5.51 7.72
CA ARG A 86 -10.09 -5.82 6.64
C ARG A 86 -10.99 -6.98 7.06
N LYS A 87 -12.28 -6.70 7.31
CA LYS A 87 -13.32 -7.70 7.60
C LYS A 87 -13.78 -8.40 6.32
N MET A 88 -14.31 -9.62 6.42
CA MET A 88 -14.87 -10.38 5.28
C MET A 88 -15.97 -9.63 4.49
N THR A 89 -16.60 -8.62 5.07
CA THR A 89 -17.66 -7.79 4.44
C THR A 89 -17.15 -6.43 3.95
N TYR A 90 -15.85 -6.27 3.80
CA TYR A 90 -15.24 -5.03 3.34
C TYR A 90 -15.65 -4.72 1.88
N VAL A 91 -16.10 -3.49 1.65
CA VAL A 91 -16.42 -2.96 0.33
C VAL A 91 -15.42 -1.83 0.05
N PRO A 92 -14.66 -1.88 -1.05
CA PRO A 92 -13.61 -0.90 -1.32
C PRO A 92 -14.19 0.50 -1.54
N SER A 93 -13.45 1.53 -1.15
CA SER A 93 -13.75 2.93 -1.46
C SER A 93 -13.47 3.22 -2.93
N TYR A 94 -13.92 4.39 -3.37
CA TYR A 94 -13.56 4.88 -4.71
C TYR A 94 -12.04 5.00 -4.90
N ALA A 95 -11.27 5.39 -3.88
CA ALA A 95 -9.82 5.51 -3.95
C ALA A 95 -9.14 4.16 -4.22
N THR A 96 -9.58 3.11 -3.54
CA THR A 96 -9.11 1.73 -3.78
C THR A 96 -9.49 1.25 -5.18
N VAL A 97 -10.72 1.52 -5.64
CA VAL A 97 -11.16 1.17 -7.01
C VAL A 97 -10.35 1.91 -8.06
N LEU A 98 -10.11 3.21 -7.88
CA LEU A 98 -9.26 4.02 -8.76
C LEU A 98 -7.84 3.45 -8.82
N GLY A 99 -7.27 3.03 -7.69
CA GLY A 99 -5.96 2.39 -7.64
C GLY A 99 -5.89 1.10 -8.46
N ARG A 100 -6.89 0.21 -8.32
CA ARG A 100 -6.96 -1.03 -9.11
C ARG A 100 -7.05 -0.74 -10.61
N GLU A 101 -7.91 0.19 -11.01
CA GLU A 101 -8.05 0.56 -12.43
C GLU A 101 -6.81 1.27 -12.97
N PHE A 102 -6.12 2.07 -12.16
CA PHE A 102 -4.82 2.67 -12.51
C PHE A 102 -3.77 1.59 -12.80
N VAL A 103 -3.64 0.61 -11.91
CA VAL A 103 -2.72 -0.52 -12.06
C VAL A 103 -3.05 -1.36 -13.31
N ARG A 104 -4.35 -1.56 -13.60
CA ARG A 104 -4.80 -2.24 -14.82
C ARG A 104 -4.43 -1.48 -16.09
N ALA A 105 -4.70 -0.17 -16.12
CA ALA A 105 -4.42 0.68 -17.26
C ALA A 105 -2.91 0.79 -17.55
N TYR A 106 -2.08 0.90 -16.52
CA TYR A 106 -0.65 1.21 -16.63
C TYR A 106 0.29 0.06 -16.24
N SER A 107 -0.20 -1.17 -16.36
CA SER A 107 0.56 -2.39 -16.00
C SER A 107 1.91 -2.55 -16.71
N ASN A 108 2.08 -1.90 -17.87
CA ASN A 108 3.34 -1.93 -18.62
C ASN A 108 4.30 -0.78 -18.27
N ASP A 109 3.82 0.25 -17.57
CA ASP A 109 4.56 1.47 -17.26
C ASP A 109 4.96 1.54 -15.77
N TYR A 110 5.08 0.39 -15.10
CA TYR A 110 5.41 0.27 -13.68
C TYR A 110 6.74 0.92 -13.29
N ARG A 111 7.64 1.14 -14.26
CA ARG A 111 8.91 1.84 -14.03
C ARG A 111 8.69 3.24 -13.47
N PHE A 112 7.63 3.92 -13.89
CA PHE A 112 7.23 5.22 -13.34
C PHE A 112 7.04 5.17 -11.81
N LEU A 113 6.37 4.12 -11.31
CA LEU A 113 6.15 3.93 -9.87
C LEU A 113 7.47 3.60 -9.14
N ILE A 114 8.35 2.81 -9.78
CA ILE A 114 9.67 2.56 -9.21
C ILE A 114 10.42 3.88 -9.08
N ASP A 115 10.50 4.68 -10.13
CA ASP A 115 11.25 5.93 -10.12
C ASP A 115 10.69 6.91 -9.05
N LEU A 116 9.36 6.95 -8.85
CA LEU A 116 8.73 7.68 -7.74
C LEU A 116 9.20 7.23 -6.36
N LEU A 117 9.33 5.92 -6.09
CA LEU A 117 9.92 5.43 -4.82
C LEU A 117 11.37 5.91 -4.65
N PHE A 118 12.09 6.13 -5.74
CA PHE A 118 13.46 6.60 -5.66
C PHE A 118 13.57 8.10 -5.37
N GLU A 119 12.59 8.88 -5.79
CA GLU A 119 12.59 10.34 -5.68
C GLU A 119 11.90 10.86 -4.41
N MET A 120 10.90 10.14 -3.90
CA MET A 120 10.06 10.62 -2.80
C MET A 120 10.59 10.25 -1.40
N PRO A 121 10.34 11.07 -0.36
CA PRO A 121 10.63 10.70 1.02
C PRO A 121 9.78 9.50 1.47
N VAL A 122 10.38 8.56 2.22
CA VAL A 122 9.74 7.30 2.66
C VAL A 122 8.39 7.47 3.37
N ASN A 123 8.21 8.59 4.09
CA ASN A 123 6.99 8.88 4.84
C ASN A 123 6.01 9.80 4.10
N SER A 124 6.26 10.13 2.82
CA SER A 124 5.34 11.00 2.06
C SER A 124 4.12 10.23 1.58
N HIS A 125 3.02 10.94 1.31
CA HIS A 125 1.82 10.33 0.76
C HIS A 125 2.05 9.75 -0.63
N GLU A 126 2.88 10.39 -1.46
CA GLU A 126 3.31 9.88 -2.76
C GLU A 126 4.00 8.52 -2.61
N TYR A 127 4.94 8.42 -1.67
CA TYR A 127 5.68 7.19 -1.42
C TYR A 127 4.75 6.06 -0.94
N LEU A 128 3.86 6.38 0.00
CA LEU A 128 2.86 5.45 0.51
C LEU A 128 1.89 4.96 -0.57
N CYS A 129 1.34 5.88 -1.36
CA CYS A 129 0.47 5.53 -2.48
C CYS A 129 1.20 4.68 -3.53
N THR A 130 2.47 4.99 -3.78
CA THR A 130 3.31 4.22 -4.70
C THR A 130 3.53 2.80 -4.20
N CYS A 131 3.81 2.62 -2.90
CA CYS A 131 3.91 1.29 -2.28
C CYS A 131 2.61 0.49 -2.43
N ASP A 132 1.46 1.12 -2.15
CA ASP A 132 0.15 0.47 -2.29
C ASP A 132 -0.13 0.02 -3.73
N LEU A 133 0.18 0.84 -4.73
CA LEU A 133 -0.02 0.51 -6.14
C LEU A 133 0.90 -0.62 -6.61
N LEU A 134 2.16 -0.63 -6.17
CA LEU A 134 3.08 -1.72 -6.48
C LEU A 134 2.65 -3.04 -5.85
N GLU A 135 2.14 -3.00 -4.62
CA GLU A 135 1.55 -4.17 -3.97
C GLU A 135 0.32 -4.65 -4.75
N MET A 136 -0.63 -3.76 -5.08
CA MET A 136 -1.78 -4.10 -5.93
C MET A 136 -1.38 -4.65 -7.30
N MET A 137 -0.30 -4.16 -7.88
CA MET A 137 0.24 -4.66 -9.15
C MET A 137 0.72 -6.10 -9.02
N VAL A 138 1.40 -6.44 -7.94
CA VAL A 138 1.74 -7.83 -7.64
C VAL A 138 0.46 -8.66 -7.45
N GLU A 139 -0.49 -8.22 -6.63
CA GLU A 139 -1.75 -8.92 -6.38
C GLU A 139 -2.53 -9.22 -7.68
N GLU A 140 -2.69 -8.24 -8.57
CA GLU A 140 -3.49 -8.36 -9.80
C GLU A 140 -2.78 -9.18 -10.90
N PHE A 141 -1.46 -9.09 -11.02
CA PHE A 141 -0.73 -9.68 -12.16
C PHE A 141 0.06 -10.94 -11.84
N HIS A 142 0.19 -11.34 -10.58
CA HIS A 142 0.87 -12.58 -10.22
C HIS A 142 0.23 -13.82 -10.86
N ILE A 143 -1.09 -13.84 -11.01
CA ILE A 143 -1.85 -14.95 -11.58
C ILE A 143 -1.74 -15.02 -13.12
N ILE A 144 -1.53 -13.87 -13.77
CA ILE A 144 -1.70 -13.75 -15.23
C ILE A 144 -0.37 -13.92 -15.99
N ASN A 145 0.78 -13.65 -15.36
CA ASN A 145 2.06 -13.67 -16.05
C ASN A 145 3.22 -14.07 -15.12
N LYS A 146 3.79 -15.27 -15.34
CA LYS A 146 5.15 -15.64 -14.86
C LYS A 146 6.23 -14.86 -15.62
N ASN A 147 6.10 -13.53 -15.72
CA ASN A 147 7.00 -12.69 -16.49
C ASN A 147 8.14 -12.16 -15.62
N SER A 148 9.29 -11.97 -16.28
CA SER A 148 10.50 -11.31 -15.78
C SER A 148 10.25 -9.95 -15.12
N LYS A 149 9.11 -9.30 -15.39
CA LYS A 149 8.69 -8.02 -14.82
C LYS A 149 8.56 -8.04 -13.29
N LEU A 150 8.10 -9.15 -12.72
CA LEU A 150 7.97 -9.29 -11.25
C LEU A 150 9.34 -9.38 -10.57
N GLU A 151 10.34 -9.96 -11.23
CA GLU A 151 11.70 -10.05 -10.69
C GLU A 151 12.36 -8.67 -10.54
N GLU A 152 11.98 -7.69 -11.36
CA GLU A 152 12.45 -6.31 -11.18
C GLU A 152 11.85 -5.66 -9.94
N LEU A 153 10.55 -5.90 -9.68
CA LEU A 153 9.89 -5.42 -8.46
C LEU A 153 10.52 -6.02 -7.20
N TYR A 154 10.90 -7.30 -7.23
CA TYR A 154 11.54 -7.95 -6.10
C TYR A 154 12.99 -7.50 -5.83
N ARG A 155 13.58 -6.71 -6.72
CA ARG A 155 14.92 -6.13 -6.57
C ARG A 155 14.91 -4.71 -6.03
N ILE A 156 13.73 -4.14 -5.77
CA ILE A 156 13.62 -2.80 -5.18
C ILE A 156 14.24 -2.81 -3.78
N ASP A 157 15.33 -2.04 -3.62
CA ASP A 157 16.13 -1.91 -2.40
C ASP A 157 15.72 -0.70 -1.53
N ARG A 158 14.50 -0.21 -1.75
CA ARG A 158 13.91 0.90 -0.99
C ARG A 158 13.26 0.42 0.30
N LEU A 159 13.35 1.24 1.35
CA LEU A 159 12.79 0.92 2.66
C LEU A 159 11.27 0.84 2.60
N MET A 160 10.70 -0.12 3.31
CA MET A 160 9.27 -0.17 3.55
C MET A 160 8.86 0.97 4.49
N PRO A 161 7.77 1.68 4.21
CA PRO A 161 7.26 2.70 5.10
C PRO A 161 6.96 2.13 6.50
N PRO A 162 7.28 2.85 7.58
CA PRO A 162 7.05 2.42 8.95
C PRO A 162 5.60 2.04 9.23
N VAL A 163 4.65 2.77 8.65
CA VAL A 163 3.21 2.45 8.77
C VAL A 163 2.91 1.07 8.18
N ILE A 164 3.48 0.72 7.02
CA ILE A 164 3.30 -0.61 6.41
C ILE A 164 3.97 -1.68 7.30
N ILE A 165 5.18 -1.44 7.81
CA ILE A 165 5.83 -2.36 8.76
C ILE A 165 4.92 -2.64 9.97
N LEU A 166 4.29 -1.60 10.52
CA LEU A 166 3.38 -1.74 11.66
C LEU A 166 2.12 -2.52 11.30
N GLU A 167 1.54 -2.32 10.11
CA GLU A 167 0.37 -3.05 9.62
C GLU A 167 0.59 -4.57 9.60
N PHE A 168 1.83 -5.00 9.35
CA PHE A 168 2.22 -6.41 9.24
C PHE A 168 3.03 -6.94 10.43
N SER A 169 3.23 -6.13 11.48
CA SER A 169 4.09 -6.47 12.63
C SER A 169 3.64 -7.72 13.43
N CYS A 170 2.36 -8.10 13.31
CA CYS A 170 1.81 -9.29 13.94
C CYS A 170 1.86 -10.55 13.05
N ASP A 171 2.33 -10.43 11.82
CA ASP A 171 2.44 -11.54 10.87
C ASP A 171 3.89 -12.03 10.78
N LEU A 172 4.11 -13.29 11.19
CA LEU A 172 5.44 -13.91 11.22
C LEU A 172 6.10 -14.00 9.84
N ASN A 173 5.31 -13.99 8.75
CA ASN A 173 5.85 -14.00 7.38
C ASN A 173 6.44 -12.64 6.99
N TYR A 174 6.05 -11.56 7.68
CA TYR A 174 6.40 -10.18 7.33
C TYR A 174 7.24 -9.46 8.39
N GLU A 175 7.29 -9.97 9.63
CA GLU A 175 7.92 -9.32 10.80
C GLU A 175 9.36 -8.82 10.56
N ARG A 176 10.11 -9.49 9.68
CA ARG A 176 11.54 -9.20 9.42
C ARG A 176 11.80 -8.45 8.11
N LEU A 177 10.76 -8.19 7.32
CA LEU A 177 10.92 -7.55 6.02
C LEU A 177 11.09 -6.05 6.22
N THR A 178 12.14 -5.48 5.63
CA THR A 178 12.44 -4.04 5.75
C THR A 178 12.53 -3.36 4.40
N LEU A 179 12.71 -4.13 3.32
CA LEU A 179 12.77 -3.62 1.97
C LEU A 179 11.48 -3.91 1.20
N MET A 180 11.10 -2.97 0.34
CA MET A 180 9.89 -3.06 -0.47
C MET A 180 9.93 -4.26 -1.41
N GLY A 181 11.08 -4.58 -2.02
CA GLY A 181 11.21 -5.74 -2.90
C GLY A 181 11.01 -7.08 -2.17
N GLU A 182 11.47 -7.18 -0.92
CA GLU A 182 11.24 -8.36 -0.07
C GLU A 182 9.76 -8.50 0.31
N PHE A 183 9.14 -7.39 0.70
CA PHE A 183 7.71 -7.32 0.99
C PHE A 183 6.86 -7.75 -0.21
N LEU A 184 7.10 -7.17 -1.39
CA LEU A 184 6.37 -7.51 -2.62
C LEU A 184 6.55 -8.99 -3.00
N ARG A 185 7.73 -9.56 -2.77
CA ARG A 185 7.97 -10.99 -2.98
C ARG A 185 7.14 -11.84 -2.03
N GLN A 186 7.05 -11.46 -0.75
CA GLN A 186 6.24 -12.19 0.22
C GLN A 186 4.75 -12.12 -0.12
N VAL A 187 4.25 -10.93 -0.51
CA VAL A 187 2.87 -10.76 -0.99
C VAL A 187 2.57 -11.69 -2.16
N ALA A 188 3.49 -11.79 -3.14
CA ALA A 188 3.33 -12.71 -4.26
C ALA A 188 3.22 -14.18 -3.81
N LEU A 189 4.05 -14.61 -2.85
CA LEU A 189 4.05 -15.98 -2.34
C LEU A 189 2.73 -16.34 -1.63
N ASP A 190 2.18 -15.41 -0.85
CA ASP A 190 0.93 -15.64 -0.12
C ASP A 190 -0.28 -15.82 -1.06
N PHE A 191 -0.23 -15.23 -2.27
CA PHE A 191 -1.22 -15.44 -3.32
C PHE A 191 -1.08 -16.77 -4.08
N ILE A 192 0.07 -17.46 -3.99
CA ILE A 192 0.24 -18.81 -4.59
C ILE A 192 -0.35 -19.89 -3.69
N ILE A 193 -0.22 -19.69 -2.38
CA ILE A 193 -0.51 -20.71 -1.36
C ILE A 193 -2.02 -20.78 -1.03
N ASN A 194 -2.77 -19.72 -1.33
CA ASN A 194 -4.22 -19.61 -1.12
C ASN A 194 -5.01 -19.67 -2.42
#